data_AF-A0A819RPU6-F1
#
_entry.id   AF-A0A819RPU6-F1
#
_cell.length_a   1.000
_cell.length_b   1.000
_cell.length_c   1.000
_cell.angle_alpha   90.00
_cell.angle_beta   90.00
_cell.angle_gamma   90.00
#
_symmetry.space_group_name_H-M   'P 1'
#
loop_
_entity.id
_entity.type
_entity.pdbx_description
1 polymer ?
#
loop_
_entity_poly.entity_id
_entity_poly.type
_entity_poly.pdbx_seq_one_letter_code
_entity_poly.pdbx_strand_id
1 'polypeptide(L)'
;MATAFKTSSTATVYRRPRNFQWSWKTITESDISLANLESWMKYSDVSNEILEDAFTRNVTEVEIDDGYIVNVISYFQYNKRDKEKKWLVKRIPSECDHTMNHQRQDRFSLPVIQTFTQSESRDTALCLEGMDSLRFPDIYYRREVENTSKTYADIVREATQGILKEGFNVGKPLEAKWLARQLRAVRHFGAHTRPLYSDFHYRDVPDEIGQTCVYLYTKECFWYKLINSAMRNLNTITNAQLKTLGPFAYILDSYLHCIKTTNIARVYRGLDLTNEQLRKYSNKELLYYFTSFTSTTWNRENAEKFDGNTLFIIDLKFDSIRSRPVTARPCGANISSMSDFPTEEEFLIWPATAFELISHIHENNKHIVHFRLSRKKSGAAEF
;
A
#
# COMPACT_ATOMS: atom_id res chain seq x y z
N MET A 1 -39.19 -1.34 -17.85
CA MET A 1 -38.05 -2.16 -17.40
C MET A 1 -37.33 -1.38 -16.32
N ALA A 2 -37.50 -1.77 -15.05
CA ALA A 2 -36.92 -1.09 -13.91
C ALA A 2 -35.43 -1.44 -13.78
N THR A 3 -34.58 -0.44 -13.91
CA THR A 3 -33.15 -0.51 -13.62
C THR A 3 -32.96 -0.65 -12.11
N ALA A 4 -32.61 -1.86 -11.66
CA ALA A 4 -32.22 -2.10 -10.28
C ALA A 4 -30.85 -1.42 -10.03
N PHE A 5 -30.88 -0.27 -9.35
CA PHE A 5 -29.69 0.29 -8.72
C PHE A 5 -29.22 -0.70 -7.66
N LYS A 6 -28.12 -1.41 -7.92
CA LYS A 6 -27.34 -2.06 -6.86
C LYS A 6 -26.80 -0.96 -5.96
N THR A 7 -27.52 -0.66 -4.88
CA THR A 7 -26.96 0.05 -3.74
C THR A 7 -25.79 -0.77 -3.24
N SER A 8 -24.62 -0.13 -3.16
CA SER A 8 -23.40 -0.64 -2.54
C SER A 8 -23.75 -1.36 -1.25
N SER A 9 -23.60 -2.68 -1.24
CA SER A 9 -23.64 -3.48 -0.04
C SER A 9 -22.41 -3.10 0.77
N THR A 10 -22.60 -2.33 1.84
CA THR A 10 -21.57 -2.08 2.86
C THR A 10 -21.34 -3.36 3.63
N ALA A 11 -20.71 -4.34 3.00
CA ALA A 11 -20.17 -5.50 3.68
C ALA A 11 -18.94 -5.02 4.46
N THR A 12 -19.19 -4.59 5.70
CA THR A 12 -18.16 -4.08 6.60
C THR A 12 -17.20 -5.20 6.93
N VAL A 13 -16.00 -5.15 6.34
CA VAL A 13 -14.80 -5.62 7.04
C VAL A 13 -14.90 -5.05 8.45
N TYR A 14 -14.93 -5.91 9.48
CA TYR A 14 -15.00 -5.46 10.88
C TYR A 14 -13.72 -4.67 11.19
N ARG A 15 -13.79 -3.36 11.01
CA ARG A 15 -12.71 -2.43 11.35
C ARG A 15 -12.93 -1.97 12.78
N ARG A 16 -11.91 -2.16 13.61
CA ARG A 16 -11.93 -1.58 14.95
C ARG A 16 -11.74 -0.06 14.82
N PRO A 17 -12.53 0.77 15.52
CA PRO A 17 -12.25 2.19 15.61
C PRO A 17 -10.82 2.41 16.12
N ARG A 18 -10.06 3.28 15.45
CA ARG A 18 -8.65 3.57 15.80
C ARG A 18 -8.59 4.64 16.91
N ASN A 19 -9.27 4.37 18.02
CA ASN A 19 -9.38 5.27 19.17
C ASN A 19 -8.32 4.99 20.26
N PHE A 20 -7.30 4.22 19.94
CA PHE A 20 -6.15 3.96 20.82
C PHE A 20 -4.87 3.72 20.03
N GLN A 21 -3.73 4.00 20.67
CA GLN A 21 -2.39 3.65 20.21
C GLN A 21 -1.61 3.06 21.39
N TRP A 22 -1.12 1.83 21.22
CA TRP A 22 -0.14 1.23 22.12
C TRP A 22 1.25 1.78 21.79
N SER A 23 2.03 2.08 22.81
CA SER A 23 3.40 2.57 22.68
C SER A 23 4.30 2.00 23.78
N TRP A 24 5.61 2.01 23.55
CA TRP A 24 6.61 1.52 24.48
C TRP A 24 7.79 2.48 24.60
N LYS A 25 8.53 2.38 25.71
CA LYS A 25 9.72 3.19 25.97
C LYS A 25 10.75 2.41 26.78
N THR A 26 12.03 2.57 26.45
CA THR A 26 13.16 2.07 27.26
C THR A 26 13.21 2.77 28.60
N ILE A 27 13.35 2.02 29.68
CA ILE A 27 13.61 2.59 31.00
C ILE A 27 15.08 3.05 31.01
N THR A 28 15.33 4.36 31.03
CA THR A 28 16.65 4.90 31.40
C THR A 28 16.64 5.39 32.84
N GLU A 29 17.77 5.37 33.54
CA GLU A 29 17.88 5.83 34.95
C GLU A 29 17.40 7.28 35.17
N SER A 30 17.33 8.09 34.10
CA SER A 30 16.84 9.47 34.08
C SER A 30 15.31 9.65 33.93
N ASP A 31 14.55 8.57 33.75
CA ASP A 31 13.10 8.62 33.44
C ASP A 31 12.17 8.80 34.65
N ILE A 32 12.72 9.00 35.85
CA ILE A 32 11.95 9.31 37.06
C ILE A 32 11.35 10.73 37.00
N SER A 33 11.73 11.55 36.01
CA SER A 33 11.09 12.84 35.74
C SER A 33 10.01 12.73 34.65
N LEU A 34 8.76 13.00 35.04
CA LEU A 34 7.53 12.92 34.22
C LEU A 34 7.45 13.91 33.03
N ALA A 35 8.54 14.58 32.66
CA ALA A 35 8.49 15.78 31.81
C ALA A 35 8.86 15.57 30.33
N ASN A 36 9.47 14.44 29.93
CA ASN A 36 9.89 14.24 28.54
C ASN A 36 8.95 13.29 27.79
N LEU A 37 7.97 13.87 27.08
CA LEU A 37 7.07 13.19 26.14
C LEU A 37 7.77 12.63 24.89
N GLU A 38 9.03 12.97 24.64
CA GLU A 38 9.69 12.81 23.33
C GLU A 38 10.24 11.40 22.98
N SER A 39 9.99 10.33 23.74
CA SER A 39 10.62 9.02 23.43
C SER A 39 9.73 7.77 23.50
N TRP A 40 8.40 7.93 23.36
CA TRP A 40 7.51 6.78 23.19
C TRP A 40 7.51 6.29 21.74
N MET A 41 7.95 5.05 21.53
CA MET A 41 7.89 4.38 20.24
C MET A 41 6.55 3.68 20.06
N LYS A 42 5.97 3.82 18.88
CA LYS A 42 4.69 3.19 18.51
C LYS A 42 4.92 1.72 18.15
N TYR A 43 3.99 0.87 18.52
CA TYR A 43 3.90 -0.45 17.90
C TYR A 43 3.38 -0.30 16.46
N SER A 44 3.74 -1.25 15.59
CA SER A 44 3.15 -1.36 14.25
C SER A 44 1.63 -1.47 14.33
N ASP A 45 0.92 -1.11 13.26
CA ASP A 45 -0.54 -1.15 13.30
C ASP A 45 -1.08 -2.55 13.58
N VAL A 46 -0.40 -3.58 13.06
CA VAL A 46 -0.80 -4.96 13.28
C VAL A 46 -0.48 -5.41 14.71
N SER A 47 0.68 -5.04 15.25
CA SER A 47 0.98 -5.30 16.66
C SER A 47 0.00 -4.58 17.59
N ASN A 48 -0.37 -3.35 17.27
CA ASN A 48 -1.39 -2.58 17.99
C ASN A 48 -2.74 -3.32 18.04
N GLU A 49 -3.17 -3.94 16.94
CA GLU A 49 -4.39 -4.77 16.91
C GLU A 49 -4.27 -6.06 17.73
N ILE A 50 -3.10 -6.70 17.71
CA ILE A 50 -2.83 -7.91 18.52
C ILE A 50 -2.90 -7.57 20.02
N LEU A 51 -2.29 -6.46 20.43
CA LEU A 51 -2.31 -6.00 21.81
C LEU A 51 -3.73 -5.63 22.27
N GLU A 52 -4.48 -4.92 21.43
CA GLU A 52 -5.86 -4.56 21.78
C GLU A 52 -6.80 -5.76 21.81
N ASP A 53 -6.63 -6.73 20.91
CA ASP A 53 -7.34 -8.01 20.97
C ASP A 53 -7.08 -8.72 22.31
N ALA A 54 -5.82 -8.74 22.77
CA ALA A 54 -5.44 -9.33 24.05
C ALA A 54 -6.05 -8.57 25.23
N PHE A 55 -5.93 -7.25 25.24
CA PHE A 55 -6.48 -6.37 26.27
C PHE A 55 -8.00 -6.53 26.40
N THR A 56 -8.73 -6.47 25.28
CA THR A 56 -10.19 -6.65 25.25
C THR A 56 -10.63 -8.01 25.77
N ARG A 57 -9.79 -9.04 25.61
CA ARG A 57 -10.05 -10.42 26.04
C ARG A 57 -9.52 -10.73 27.44
N ASN A 58 -8.99 -9.74 28.16
CA ASN A 58 -8.33 -9.92 29.47
C ASN A 58 -7.19 -10.97 29.42
N VAL A 59 -6.47 -11.06 28.30
CA VAL A 59 -5.29 -11.90 28.18
C VAL A 59 -4.09 -11.10 28.69
N THR A 60 -3.52 -11.53 29.82
CA THR A 60 -2.48 -10.78 30.53
C THR A 60 -1.19 -10.61 29.72
N GLU A 61 -0.67 -11.69 29.15
CA GLU A 61 0.59 -11.71 28.41
C GLU A 61 0.35 -12.08 26.96
N VAL A 62 0.91 -11.28 26.05
CA VAL A 62 0.81 -11.49 24.61
C VAL A 62 2.20 -11.39 23.98
N GLU A 63 2.53 -12.38 23.15
CA GLU A 63 3.76 -12.36 22.36
C GLU A 63 3.54 -11.47 21.13
N ILE A 64 4.54 -10.64 20.84
CA ILE A 64 4.66 -9.87 19.59
C ILE A 64 5.96 -10.28 18.88
N ASP A 65 6.14 -9.81 17.64
CA ASP A 65 7.32 -10.16 16.84
C ASP A 65 8.64 -9.71 17.53
N ASP A 66 9.77 -10.21 17.04
CA ASP A 66 11.11 -10.02 17.62
C ASP A 66 11.30 -10.63 19.04
N GLY A 67 10.37 -11.51 19.45
CA GLY A 67 10.47 -12.30 20.68
C GLY A 67 10.17 -11.51 21.94
N TYR A 68 9.41 -10.42 21.83
CA TYR A 68 8.94 -9.65 22.98
C TYR A 68 7.60 -10.20 23.51
N ILE A 69 7.45 -10.15 24.83
CA ILE A 69 6.19 -10.41 25.52
C ILE A 69 5.74 -9.10 26.15
N VAL A 70 4.49 -8.72 25.88
CA VAL A 70 3.85 -7.53 26.44
C VAL A 70 2.84 -7.99 27.48
N ASN A 71 2.97 -7.45 28.70
CA ASN A 71 1.94 -7.57 29.72
C ASN A 71 1.00 -6.36 29.61
N VAL A 72 -0.19 -6.57 29.06
CA VAL A 72 -1.14 -5.48 28.74
C VAL A 72 -1.92 -4.97 29.97
N ILE A 73 -1.85 -5.68 31.10
CA ILE A 73 -2.49 -5.27 32.37
C ILE A 73 -1.51 -4.50 33.24
N SER A 74 -0.27 -4.99 33.34
CA SER A 74 0.79 -4.40 34.14
C SER A 74 1.65 -3.39 33.37
N TYR A 75 1.36 -3.16 32.09
CA TYR A 75 1.96 -2.10 31.28
C TYR A 75 3.48 -2.14 31.16
N PHE A 76 4.03 -3.34 30.95
CA PHE A 76 5.45 -3.53 30.64
C PHE A 76 5.66 -4.58 29.55
N GLN A 77 6.78 -4.51 28.84
CA GLN A 77 7.23 -5.56 27.94
C GLN A 77 8.63 -6.03 28.33
N TYR A 78 9.01 -7.23 27.91
CA TYR A 78 10.33 -7.80 28.09
C TYR A 78 10.68 -8.76 26.96
N ASN A 79 11.97 -9.05 26.76
CA ASN A 79 12.38 -10.02 25.75
C ASN A 79 12.29 -11.44 26.33
N LYS A 80 11.79 -12.40 25.55
CA LYS A 80 11.67 -13.80 25.98
C LYS A 80 13.01 -14.44 26.35
N ARG A 81 14.11 -13.96 25.75
CA ARG A 81 15.49 -14.39 26.02
C ARG A 81 16.17 -13.62 27.15
N ASP A 82 15.72 -12.40 27.42
CA ASP A 82 16.24 -11.51 28.47
C ASP A 82 15.06 -10.85 29.19
N LYS A 83 14.62 -11.48 30.29
CA LYS A 83 13.47 -11.04 31.10
C LYS A 83 13.83 -9.94 32.10
N GLU A 84 15.13 -9.66 32.29
CA GLU A 84 15.60 -8.65 33.26
C GLU A 84 15.39 -7.25 32.70
N LYS A 85 15.63 -7.08 31.40
CA LYS A 85 15.32 -5.83 30.71
C LYS A 85 13.83 -5.69 30.48
N LYS A 86 13.25 -4.69 31.14
CA LYS A 86 11.85 -4.29 30.98
C LYS A 86 11.76 -2.93 30.31
N TRP A 87 10.75 -2.79 29.48
CA TRP A 87 10.36 -1.52 28.88
C TRP A 87 8.95 -1.18 29.35
N LEU A 88 8.68 0.10 29.56
CA LEU A 88 7.34 0.56 29.88
C LEU A 88 6.46 0.50 28.64
N VAL A 89 5.19 0.19 28.84
CA VAL A 89 4.17 0.14 27.80
C VAL A 89 3.02 1.03 28.24
N LYS A 90 2.33 1.67 27.30
CA LYS A 90 1.08 2.39 27.61
C LYS A 90 0.09 2.29 26.47
N ARG A 91 -1.19 2.38 26.82
CA ARG A 91 -2.31 2.51 25.90
C ARG A 91 -2.79 3.96 25.92
N ILE A 92 -2.67 4.66 24.80
CA ILE A 92 -3.03 6.08 24.68
C ILE A 92 -4.38 6.17 23.96
N PRO A 93 -5.45 6.71 24.57
CA PRO A 93 -6.69 7.03 23.84
C PRO A 93 -6.47 8.14 22.80
N SER A 94 -7.02 7.99 21.59
CA SER A 94 -6.77 8.93 20.48
C SER A 94 -7.31 10.34 20.72
N GLU A 95 -8.27 10.54 21.64
CA GLU A 95 -8.79 11.87 22.00
C GLU A 95 -7.76 12.74 22.72
N CYS A 96 -6.73 12.14 23.32
CA CYS A 96 -5.69 12.85 24.07
C CYS A 96 -4.48 13.23 23.22
N ASP A 97 -4.46 12.91 21.92
CA ASP A 97 -3.28 13.04 21.07
C ASP A 97 -3.57 13.74 19.74
N HIS A 98 -4.02 15.01 19.83
CA HIS A 98 -4.16 15.91 18.67
C HIS A 98 -2.82 16.21 17.97
N THR A 99 -1.70 15.87 18.60
CA THR A 99 -0.33 16.09 18.10
C THR A 99 0.24 14.92 17.33
N MET A 100 -0.34 13.73 17.44
CA MET A 100 0.09 12.60 16.62
C MET A 100 -0.52 12.72 15.23
N ASN A 101 0.09 13.60 14.43
CA ASN A 101 0.08 13.57 12.98
C ASN A 101 0.61 12.20 12.52
N HIS A 102 -0.26 11.19 12.56
CA HIS A 102 0.02 9.85 12.05
C HIS A 102 -0.06 9.89 10.55
N GLN A 103 1.08 10.25 10.00
CA GLN A 103 1.37 10.13 8.61
C GLN A 103 2.29 8.93 8.49
N ARG A 104 1.87 7.90 7.75
CA ARG A 104 2.71 6.74 7.43
C ARG A 104 3.87 7.20 6.55
N GLN A 105 4.83 7.92 7.12
CA GLN A 105 5.85 8.66 6.36
C GLN A 105 6.60 7.73 5.43
N ASP A 106 7.01 6.55 5.92
CA ASP A 106 7.61 5.46 5.13
C ASP A 106 6.80 5.07 3.88
N ARG A 107 5.48 5.12 3.93
CA ARG A 107 4.61 4.76 2.81
C ARG A 107 4.67 5.81 1.70
N PHE A 108 4.75 7.09 2.07
CA PHE A 108 4.81 8.21 1.14
C PHE A 108 6.25 8.58 0.78
N SER A 109 7.26 8.21 1.57
CA SER A 109 8.67 8.63 1.43
C SER A 109 9.51 7.76 0.48
N LEU A 110 9.06 6.54 0.15
CA LEU A 110 9.87 5.66 -0.69
C LEU A 110 9.95 6.15 -2.15
N PRO A 111 11.14 6.17 -2.78
CA PRO A 111 11.29 6.53 -4.19
C PRO A 111 10.61 5.50 -5.10
N VAL A 112 9.96 5.98 -6.17
CA VAL A 112 9.09 5.16 -7.02
C VAL A 112 9.41 5.32 -8.50
N ILE A 113 10.68 5.27 -8.93
CA ILE A 113 10.96 5.60 -10.35
C ILE A 113 12.05 4.75 -10.99
N GLN A 114 11.65 4.12 -12.09
CA GLN A 114 12.52 3.72 -13.19
C GLN A 114 12.31 4.69 -14.35
N THR A 115 13.40 5.21 -14.89
CA THR A 115 13.41 6.12 -16.03
C THR A 115 13.81 5.35 -17.29
N PHE A 116 13.11 5.57 -18.40
CA PHE A 116 13.52 5.08 -19.72
C PHE A 116 13.66 6.25 -20.69
N THR A 117 14.71 6.24 -21.52
CA THR A 117 14.80 7.16 -22.66
C THR A 117 13.79 6.79 -23.75
N GLN A 118 13.37 7.75 -24.58
CA GLN A 118 12.43 7.47 -25.68
C GLN A 118 13.04 6.47 -26.70
N SER A 119 14.36 6.44 -26.86
CA SER A 119 15.07 5.47 -27.70
C SER A 119 15.17 4.09 -27.04
N GLU A 120 15.50 4.01 -25.75
CA GLU A 120 15.50 2.73 -25.02
C GLU A 120 14.08 2.18 -24.84
N SER A 121 13.04 3.01 -24.85
CA SER A 121 11.67 2.50 -24.83
C SER A 121 11.30 1.68 -26.08
N ARG A 122 12.05 1.83 -27.19
CA ARG A 122 11.90 0.99 -28.38
C ARG A 122 12.79 -0.25 -28.30
N ASP A 123 14.06 -0.11 -27.92
CA ASP A 123 15.00 -1.25 -27.92
C ASP A 123 14.93 -2.12 -26.64
N THR A 124 14.53 -1.55 -25.50
CA THR A 124 14.25 -2.32 -24.28
C THR A 124 12.82 -2.87 -24.28
N ALA A 125 11.92 -2.33 -25.11
CA ALA A 125 10.71 -3.05 -25.50
C ALA A 125 11.05 -4.28 -26.36
N LEU A 126 12.11 -4.21 -27.17
CA LEU A 126 12.60 -5.34 -27.98
C LEU A 126 13.41 -6.39 -27.17
N CYS A 127 14.08 -6.03 -26.06
CA CYS A 127 14.68 -7.03 -25.17
C CYS A 127 13.68 -7.75 -24.24
N LEU A 128 12.39 -7.43 -24.34
CA LEU A 128 11.25 -8.12 -23.71
C LEU A 128 10.43 -8.93 -24.74
N GLU A 129 11.00 -9.23 -25.91
CA GLU A 129 10.41 -10.12 -26.92
C GLU A 129 10.13 -11.52 -26.35
N GLY A 130 8.90 -11.68 -25.84
CA GLY A 130 8.37 -12.89 -25.20
C GLY A 130 7.70 -12.65 -23.84
N MET A 131 7.98 -11.53 -23.16
CA MET A 131 7.34 -11.10 -21.91
C MET A 131 7.01 -9.59 -21.94
N ASP A 132 6.41 -9.12 -23.03
CA ASP A 132 5.99 -7.73 -23.23
C ASP A 132 5.29 -7.14 -22.01
N SER A 133 5.88 -6.13 -21.38
CA SER A 133 5.19 -5.10 -20.56
C SER A 133 4.36 -5.55 -19.34
N LEU A 134 4.44 -6.81 -18.92
CA LEU A 134 3.52 -7.32 -17.89
C LEU A 134 3.84 -6.75 -16.51
N ARG A 135 2.85 -6.07 -15.93
CA ARG A 135 2.84 -5.67 -14.52
C ARG A 135 2.97 -6.91 -13.64
N PHE A 136 3.59 -6.81 -12.48
CA PHE A 136 3.72 -7.94 -11.55
C PHE A 136 2.39 -8.70 -11.28
N PRO A 137 1.25 -8.02 -11.04
CA PRO A 137 -0.07 -8.65 -11.02
C PRO A 137 -0.43 -9.47 -12.27
N ASP A 138 -0.10 -8.98 -13.47
CA ASP A 138 -0.42 -9.63 -14.74
C ASP A 138 0.48 -10.85 -15.00
N ILE A 139 1.75 -10.81 -14.57
CA ILE A 139 2.66 -11.97 -14.62
C ILE A 139 2.08 -13.13 -13.81
N TYR A 140 1.59 -12.86 -12.59
CA TYR A 140 0.94 -13.88 -11.75
C TYR A 140 -0.31 -14.42 -12.43
N TYR A 141 -1.18 -13.56 -12.97
CA TYR A 141 -2.40 -13.99 -13.64
C TYR A 141 -2.12 -14.97 -14.78
N ARG A 142 -1.27 -14.59 -15.74
CA ARG A 142 -0.99 -15.41 -16.93
C ARG A 142 -0.37 -16.76 -16.57
N ARG A 143 0.52 -16.77 -15.58
CA ARG A 143 1.26 -18.00 -15.19
C ARG A 143 0.44 -18.92 -14.28
N GLU A 144 -0.36 -18.35 -13.38
CA GLU A 144 -0.93 -19.10 -12.27
C GLU A 144 -2.47 -19.15 -12.29
N VAL A 145 -3.15 -18.36 -13.13
CA VAL A 145 -4.62 -18.20 -13.08
C VAL A 145 -5.30 -18.44 -14.44
N GLU A 146 -4.84 -17.81 -15.52
CA GLU A 146 -5.56 -17.68 -16.81
C GLU A 146 -6.11 -19.00 -17.36
N ASN A 147 -5.32 -20.07 -17.32
CA ASN A 147 -5.68 -21.37 -17.87
C ASN A 147 -6.06 -22.39 -16.78
N THR A 148 -6.57 -21.90 -15.65
CA THR A 148 -6.93 -22.73 -14.49
C THR A 148 -8.40 -22.56 -14.12
N SER A 149 -8.91 -23.47 -13.29
CA SER A 149 -10.25 -23.37 -12.70
C SER A 149 -10.28 -22.55 -11.40
N LYS A 150 -9.20 -21.83 -11.07
CA LYS A 150 -9.07 -21.11 -9.80
C LYS A 150 -10.17 -20.07 -9.64
N THR A 151 -10.69 -20.01 -8.42
CA THR A 151 -11.63 -18.99 -7.97
C THR A 151 -10.90 -17.93 -7.14
N TYR A 152 -11.55 -16.80 -6.83
CA TYR A 152 -10.99 -15.85 -5.86
C TYR A 152 -10.75 -16.47 -4.48
N ALA A 153 -11.52 -17.50 -4.08
CA ALA A 153 -11.24 -18.23 -2.86
C ALA A 153 -9.89 -18.98 -2.90
N ASP A 154 -9.51 -19.51 -4.06
CA ASP A 154 -8.20 -20.15 -4.26
C ASP A 154 -7.07 -19.13 -4.20
N ILE A 155 -7.22 -17.99 -4.87
CA ILE A 155 -6.22 -16.91 -4.85
C ILE A 155 -6.08 -16.33 -3.44
N VAL A 156 -7.18 -16.16 -2.70
CA VAL A 156 -7.15 -15.74 -1.29
C VAL A 156 -6.39 -16.75 -0.43
N ARG A 157 -6.59 -18.05 -0.66
CA ARG A 157 -5.83 -19.10 0.04
C ARG A 157 -4.33 -19.00 -0.26
N GLU A 158 -3.95 -18.80 -1.52
CA GLU A 158 -2.55 -18.61 -1.93
C GLU A 158 -1.95 -17.34 -1.32
N ALA A 159 -2.68 -16.22 -1.36
CA ALA A 159 -2.27 -14.96 -0.72
C ALA A 159 -2.05 -15.13 0.78
N THR A 160 -2.95 -15.83 1.47
CA THR A 160 -2.83 -16.15 2.89
C THR A 160 -1.56 -16.95 3.19
N GLN A 161 -1.25 -17.95 2.37
CA GLN A 161 -0.02 -18.76 2.52
C GLN A 161 1.23 -17.94 2.22
N GLY A 162 1.18 -17.07 1.21
CA GLY A 162 2.24 -16.13 0.87
C GLY A 162 2.57 -15.17 2.01
N ILE A 163 1.54 -14.54 2.61
CA ILE A 163 1.69 -13.68 3.79
C ILE A 163 2.41 -14.42 4.92
N LEU A 164 1.96 -15.63 5.25
CA LEU A 164 2.56 -16.43 6.32
C LEU A 164 4.03 -16.76 6.06
N LYS A 165 4.34 -17.19 4.83
CA LYS A 165 5.70 -17.57 4.44
C LYS A 165 6.65 -16.38 4.46
N GLU A 166 6.26 -15.27 3.84
CA GLU A 166 7.10 -14.08 3.79
C GLU A 166 7.23 -13.41 5.15
N GLY A 167 6.17 -13.40 5.95
CA GLY A 167 6.20 -12.98 7.35
C GLY A 167 7.24 -13.74 8.16
N PHE A 168 7.29 -15.06 8.01
CA PHE A 168 8.34 -15.86 8.65
C PHE A 168 9.74 -15.48 8.15
N ASN A 169 9.91 -15.31 6.84
CA ASN A 169 11.20 -14.94 6.24
C ASN A 169 11.75 -13.60 6.74
N VAL A 170 10.87 -12.62 6.96
CA VAL A 170 11.26 -11.27 7.44
C VAL A 170 11.22 -11.13 8.97
N GLY A 171 11.04 -12.23 9.70
CA GLY A 171 10.99 -12.21 11.17
C GLY A 171 9.73 -11.58 11.77
N LYS A 172 8.64 -11.50 11.00
CA LYS A 172 7.32 -11.00 11.41
C LYS A 172 6.19 -12.06 11.39
N PRO A 173 6.39 -13.26 11.99
CA PRO A 173 5.42 -14.34 11.92
C PRO A 173 4.08 -14.05 12.62
N LEU A 174 4.04 -13.23 13.67
CA LEU A 174 2.81 -12.92 14.41
C LEU A 174 1.98 -11.88 13.68
N GLU A 175 2.60 -10.81 13.13
CA GLU A 175 1.92 -9.90 12.22
C GLU A 175 1.34 -10.66 11.02
N ALA A 176 2.13 -11.56 10.42
CA ALA A 176 1.71 -12.35 9.28
C ALA A 176 0.52 -13.27 9.59
N LYS A 177 0.51 -13.93 10.76
CA LYS A 177 -0.64 -14.72 11.21
C LYS A 177 -1.90 -13.86 11.34
N TRP A 178 -1.76 -12.64 11.88
CA TRP A 178 -2.89 -11.73 12.01
C TRP A 178 -3.42 -11.30 10.63
N LEU A 179 -2.55 -10.83 9.72
CA LEU A 179 -2.92 -10.43 8.36
C LEU A 179 -3.59 -11.59 7.58
N ALA A 180 -2.99 -12.78 7.64
CA ALA A 180 -3.50 -13.99 7.02
C ALA A 180 -4.87 -14.40 7.57
N ARG A 181 -5.12 -14.22 8.88
CA ARG A 181 -6.42 -14.48 9.51
C ARG A 181 -7.50 -13.56 8.94
N GLN A 182 -7.20 -12.27 8.79
CA GLN A 182 -8.17 -11.30 8.22
C GLN A 182 -8.55 -11.67 6.79
N LEU A 183 -7.56 -11.93 5.93
CA LEU A 183 -7.82 -12.26 4.54
C LEU A 183 -8.54 -13.62 4.38
N ARG A 184 -8.21 -14.60 5.24
CA ARG A 184 -8.90 -15.90 5.25
C ARG A 184 -10.37 -15.77 5.64
N ALA A 185 -10.72 -14.84 6.53
CA ALA A 185 -12.10 -14.66 6.99
C ALA A 185 -13.06 -14.31 5.84
N VAL A 186 -12.58 -13.58 4.83
CA VAL A 186 -13.37 -13.19 3.64
C VAL A 186 -13.23 -14.14 2.46
N ARG A 187 -12.51 -15.27 2.60
CA ARG A 187 -12.28 -16.23 1.51
C ARG A 187 -13.57 -16.75 0.88
N HIS A 188 -14.60 -16.99 1.68
CA HIS A 188 -15.84 -17.64 1.25
C HIS A 188 -16.61 -16.82 0.21
N PHE A 189 -16.48 -15.48 0.22
CA PHE A 189 -17.08 -14.60 -0.79
C PHE A 189 -16.55 -14.86 -2.22
N GLY A 190 -15.37 -15.47 -2.34
CA GLY A 190 -14.75 -15.79 -3.63
C GLY A 190 -14.98 -17.21 -4.13
N ALA A 191 -15.79 -18.04 -3.45
CA ALA A 191 -15.88 -19.48 -3.73
C ALA A 191 -16.47 -19.82 -5.11
N HIS A 192 -17.26 -18.92 -5.69
CA HIS A 192 -17.94 -19.12 -6.98
C HIS A 192 -17.57 -18.06 -8.01
N THR A 193 -16.61 -17.19 -7.69
CA THR A 193 -16.23 -16.07 -8.55
C THR A 193 -14.89 -16.38 -9.18
N ARG A 194 -14.87 -16.53 -10.51
CA ARG A 194 -13.64 -16.75 -11.25
C ARG A 194 -13.02 -15.42 -11.67
N PRO A 195 -11.69 -15.28 -11.59
CA PRO A 195 -11.01 -14.15 -12.18
C PRO A 195 -11.14 -14.23 -13.70
N LEU A 196 -11.69 -13.17 -14.30
CA LEU A 196 -11.78 -13.02 -15.75
C LEU A 196 -10.78 -11.94 -16.18
N TYR A 197 -9.96 -12.25 -17.19
CA TYR A 197 -9.19 -11.24 -17.87
C TYR A 197 -9.89 -10.92 -19.18
N SER A 198 -10.42 -9.72 -19.27
CA SER A 198 -10.77 -9.14 -20.55
C SER A 198 -10.33 -7.69 -20.54
N ASP A 199 -9.89 -7.21 -21.70
CA ASP A 199 -9.42 -5.83 -21.85
C ASP A 199 -10.52 -4.77 -21.60
N PHE A 200 -11.78 -5.23 -21.39
CA PHE A 200 -12.98 -4.38 -21.33
C PHE A 200 -13.97 -4.70 -20.18
N HIS A 201 -13.85 -5.83 -19.47
CA HIS A 201 -14.65 -6.14 -18.28
C HIS A 201 -13.75 -6.18 -17.05
N TYR A 202 -13.87 -5.13 -16.23
CA TYR A 202 -13.19 -5.01 -14.95
C TYR A 202 -13.57 -6.18 -14.04
N ARG A 203 -12.55 -6.71 -13.39
CA ARG A 203 -12.52 -8.04 -12.76
C ARG A 203 -13.47 -8.04 -11.56
N ASP A 204 -14.50 -8.87 -11.55
CA ASP A 204 -15.48 -8.95 -10.46
C ASP A 204 -14.87 -9.52 -9.17
N VAL A 205 -13.89 -8.84 -8.56
CA VAL A 205 -13.38 -9.17 -7.24
C VAL A 205 -14.53 -8.93 -6.26
N PRO A 206 -14.93 -9.92 -5.44
CA PRO A 206 -15.91 -9.69 -4.38
C PRO A 206 -15.47 -8.54 -3.46
N ASP A 207 -16.39 -7.62 -3.17
CA ASP A 207 -16.09 -6.39 -2.44
C ASP A 207 -15.40 -6.65 -1.10
N GLU A 208 -15.83 -7.69 -0.36
CA GLU A 208 -15.26 -8.05 0.93
C GLU A 208 -13.79 -8.45 0.83
N ILE A 209 -13.43 -9.17 -0.23
CA ILE A 209 -12.04 -9.56 -0.51
C ILE A 209 -11.23 -8.32 -0.88
N GLY A 210 -11.74 -7.52 -1.81
CA GLY A 210 -11.08 -6.31 -2.28
C GLY A 210 -10.83 -5.28 -1.18
N GLN A 211 -11.87 -4.94 -0.40
CA GLN A 211 -11.78 -4.02 0.73
C GLN A 211 -10.84 -4.54 1.81
N THR A 212 -10.82 -5.85 2.07
CA THR A 212 -9.86 -6.45 3.01
C THR A 212 -8.43 -6.28 2.50
N CYS A 213 -8.17 -6.54 1.21
CA CYS A 213 -6.85 -6.32 0.63
C CYS A 213 -6.40 -4.85 0.74
N VAL A 214 -7.29 -3.90 0.46
CA VAL A 214 -6.99 -2.46 0.64
C VAL A 214 -6.67 -2.16 2.10
N TYR A 215 -7.54 -2.58 3.02
CA TYR A 215 -7.37 -2.37 4.46
C TYR A 215 -6.02 -2.91 4.95
N LEU A 216 -5.69 -4.17 4.63
CA LEU A 216 -4.42 -4.79 5.02
C LEU A 216 -3.22 -4.12 4.36
N TYR A 217 -3.34 -3.74 3.08
CA TYR A 217 -2.29 -3.01 2.37
C TYR A 217 -2.03 -1.64 3.00
N THR A 218 -3.03 -1.02 3.65
CA THR A 218 -2.88 0.26 4.33
C THR A 218 -2.34 0.20 5.77
N LYS A 219 -2.13 -0.98 6.35
CA LYS A 219 -1.51 -1.06 7.68
C LYS A 219 -0.01 -0.79 7.59
N GLU A 220 0.53 0.00 8.51
CA GLU A 220 1.96 0.15 8.78
C GLU A 220 2.53 -1.17 9.31
N CYS A 221 2.97 -2.01 8.39
CA CYS A 221 3.48 -3.36 8.63
C CYS A 221 4.45 -3.78 7.53
N PHE A 222 5.07 -4.96 7.68
CA PHE A 222 6.04 -5.47 6.70
C PHE A 222 5.45 -5.71 5.30
N TRP A 223 4.13 -5.98 5.21
CA TRP A 223 3.52 -6.56 4.02
C TRP A 223 3.53 -5.64 2.81
N TYR A 224 3.06 -4.39 2.96
CA TYR A 224 3.06 -3.43 1.86
C TYR A 224 4.50 -3.04 1.46
N LYS A 225 5.42 -2.94 2.44
CA LYS A 225 6.85 -2.66 2.20
C LYS A 225 7.47 -3.73 1.30
N LEU A 226 7.19 -5.00 1.60
CA LEU A 226 7.69 -6.14 0.82
C LEU A 226 7.10 -6.18 -0.60
N ILE A 227 5.80 -6.00 -0.75
CA ILE A 227 5.12 -5.94 -2.06
C ILE A 227 5.71 -4.84 -2.92
N ASN A 228 5.79 -3.61 -2.39
CA ASN A 228 6.32 -2.47 -3.14
C ASN A 228 7.81 -2.66 -3.47
N SER A 229 8.59 -3.26 -2.56
CA SER A 229 10.00 -3.56 -2.80
C SER A 229 10.19 -4.56 -3.95
N ALA A 230 9.39 -5.63 -3.98
CA ALA A 230 9.42 -6.62 -5.06
C ALA A 230 9.03 -6.01 -6.42
N MET A 231 7.99 -5.16 -6.45
CA MET A 231 7.56 -4.48 -7.67
C MET A 231 8.55 -3.42 -8.17
N ARG A 232 9.35 -2.81 -7.30
CA ARG A 232 10.40 -1.88 -7.74
C ARG A 232 11.56 -2.58 -8.44
N ASN A 233 11.73 -3.89 -8.21
CA ASN A 233 12.84 -4.69 -8.72
C ASN A 233 12.32 -5.86 -9.56
N LEU A 234 11.45 -5.60 -10.54
CA LEU A 234 10.84 -6.66 -11.38
C LEU A 234 11.88 -7.56 -12.04
N ASN A 235 13.04 -7.02 -12.42
CA ASN A 235 14.11 -7.78 -13.09
C ASN A 235 14.76 -8.83 -12.18
N THR A 236 14.58 -8.74 -10.86
CA THR A 236 15.16 -9.68 -9.89
C THR A 236 14.11 -10.55 -9.21
N ILE A 237 12.84 -10.46 -9.64
CA ILE A 237 11.78 -11.20 -8.99
C ILE A 237 11.89 -12.70 -9.27
N THR A 238 11.95 -13.48 -8.20
CA THR A 238 12.04 -14.94 -8.32
C THR A 238 10.66 -15.56 -8.55
N ASN A 239 10.61 -16.75 -9.17
CA ASN A 239 9.38 -17.53 -9.26
C ASN A 239 8.78 -17.84 -7.86
N ALA A 240 9.62 -17.94 -6.83
CA ALA A 240 9.17 -18.13 -5.46
C ALA A 240 8.41 -16.88 -4.94
N GLN A 241 8.98 -15.69 -5.14
CA GLN A 241 8.33 -14.42 -4.77
C GLN A 241 7.07 -14.16 -5.58
N LEU A 242 7.03 -14.55 -6.86
CA LEU A 242 5.82 -14.48 -7.67
C LEU A 242 4.68 -15.30 -7.04
N LYS A 243 4.97 -16.51 -6.56
CA LYS A 243 3.97 -17.38 -5.92
C LYS A 243 3.52 -16.89 -4.55
N THR A 244 4.37 -16.18 -3.80
CA THR A 244 4.04 -15.71 -2.46
C THR A 244 3.42 -14.31 -2.45
N LEU A 245 3.89 -13.39 -3.29
CA LEU A 245 3.43 -12.00 -3.33
C LEU A 245 2.39 -11.75 -4.43
N GLY A 246 2.47 -12.49 -5.53
CA GLY A 246 1.61 -12.35 -6.71
C GLY A 246 0.11 -12.46 -6.42
N PRO A 247 -0.37 -13.46 -5.65
CA PRO A 247 -1.80 -13.61 -5.38
C PRO A 247 -2.43 -12.37 -4.74
N PHE A 248 -1.78 -11.79 -3.72
CA PHE A 248 -2.28 -10.60 -3.04
C PHE A 248 -2.20 -9.36 -3.94
N ALA A 249 -1.06 -9.17 -4.61
CA ALA A 249 -0.87 -8.05 -5.55
C ALA A 249 -1.90 -8.08 -6.68
N TYR A 250 -2.22 -9.27 -7.19
CA TYR A 250 -3.25 -9.49 -8.18
C TYR A 250 -4.64 -9.09 -7.68
N ILE A 251 -5.06 -9.56 -6.50
CA ILE A 251 -6.36 -9.20 -5.94
C ILE A 251 -6.47 -7.68 -5.75
N LEU A 252 -5.44 -7.07 -5.15
CA LEU A 252 -5.42 -5.64 -4.90
C LEU A 252 -5.51 -4.85 -6.21
N ASP A 253 -4.63 -5.11 -7.18
CA ASP A 253 -4.64 -4.45 -8.49
C ASP A 253 -6.00 -4.60 -9.18
N SER A 254 -6.52 -5.82 -9.23
CA SER A 254 -7.83 -6.14 -9.82
C SER A 254 -8.95 -5.32 -9.18
N TYR A 255 -8.96 -5.22 -7.85
CA TYR A 255 -10.00 -4.51 -7.12
C TYR A 255 -9.91 -2.99 -7.32
N LEU A 256 -8.71 -2.42 -7.36
CA LEU A 256 -8.55 -0.98 -7.59
C LEU A 256 -9.14 -0.55 -8.93
N HIS A 257 -9.12 -1.41 -9.96
CA HIS A 257 -9.76 -1.13 -11.25
C HIS A 257 -11.30 -1.15 -11.19
N CYS A 258 -11.89 -1.74 -10.14
CA CYS A 258 -13.34 -1.78 -9.93
C CYS A 258 -13.87 -0.57 -9.18
N ILE A 259 -12.99 0.14 -8.46
CA ILE A 259 -13.36 1.32 -7.69
C ILE A 259 -13.60 2.49 -8.63
N LYS A 260 -14.86 2.93 -8.71
CA LYS A 260 -15.23 4.12 -9.46
C LYS A 260 -14.75 5.37 -8.72
N THR A 261 -13.63 5.92 -9.17
CA THR A 261 -13.15 7.21 -8.68
C THR A 261 -13.53 8.30 -9.66
N THR A 262 -14.36 9.23 -9.21
CA THR A 262 -14.73 10.42 -10.00
C THR A 262 -14.13 11.67 -9.36
N ASN A 263 -13.90 12.70 -10.18
CA ASN A 263 -13.58 14.06 -9.74
C ASN A 263 -12.21 14.32 -9.09
N ILE A 264 -11.33 13.33 -8.96
CA ILE A 264 -9.94 13.58 -8.52
C ILE A 264 -9.08 13.87 -9.76
N ALA A 265 -8.68 15.14 -9.90
CA ALA A 265 -7.91 15.61 -11.04
C ALA A 265 -6.39 15.59 -10.82
N ARG A 266 -5.99 15.73 -9.55
CA ARG A 266 -4.63 15.97 -9.13
C ARG A 266 -4.42 15.32 -7.77
N VAL A 267 -3.25 14.75 -7.58
CA VAL A 267 -2.80 14.17 -6.31
C VAL A 267 -1.38 14.63 -6.00
N TYR A 268 -0.99 14.43 -4.75
CA TYR A 268 0.22 14.95 -4.17
C TYR A 268 0.94 13.87 -3.38
N ARG A 269 2.27 13.96 -3.33
CA ARG A 269 3.10 13.06 -2.53
C ARG A 269 4.31 13.81 -2.00
N GLY A 270 4.42 13.90 -0.67
CA GLY A 270 5.61 14.39 0.00
C GLY A 270 6.65 13.29 0.11
N LEU A 271 7.91 13.61 -0.21
CA LEU A 271 9.03 12.69 -0.25
C LEU A 271 10.27 13.41 0.30
N ASP A 272 11.22 12.62 0.82
CA ASP A 272 12.58 13.09 1.05
C ASP A 272 13.52 12.37 0.08
N LEU A 273 14.09 13.11 -0.87
CA LEU A 273 14.89 12.58 -1.95
C LEU A 273 16.34 13.02 -1.83
N THR A 274 17.28 12.10 -2.07
CA THR A 274 18.70 12.46 -2.13
C THR A 274 18.98 13.29 -3.39
N ASN A 275 20.08 14.06 -3.37
CA ASN A 275 20.54 14.79 -4.56
C ASN A 275 20.72 13.88 -5.78
N GLU A 276 21.15 12.63 -5.57
CA GLU A 276 21.27 11.64 -6.65
C GLU A 276 19.92 11.26 -7.24
N GLN A 277 18.90 11.06 -6.40
CA GLN A 277 17.54 10.78 -6.85
C GLN A 277 16.93 11.99 -7.57
N LEU A 278 17.20 13.20 -7.09
CA LEU A 278 16.71 14.44 -7.69
C LEU A 278 17.26 14.71 -9.09
N ARG A 279 18.52 14.31 -9.36
CA ARG A 279 19.13 14.42 -10.71
C ARG A 279 18.36 13.66 -11.78
N LYS A 280 17.52 12.69 -11.39
CA LYS A 280 16.66 11.95 -12.32
C LYS A 280 15.54 12.82 -12.90
N TYR A 281 15.23 13.99 -12.34
CA TYR A 281 14.18 14.91 -12.79
C TYR A 281 14.67 16.07 -13.64
N SER A 282 15.84 15.92 -14.26
CA SER A 282 16.39 16.97 -15.13
C SER A 282 15.93 16.86 -16.59
N ASN A 283 15.40 15.70 -17.01
CA ASN A 283 15.10 15.40 -18.41
C ASN A 283 13.60 15.22 -18.65
N LYS A 284 12.98 16.22 -19.31
CA LYS A 284 11.55 16.21 -19.66
C LYS A 284 11.19 15.25 -20.79
N GLU A 285 12.16 14.69 -21.50
CA GLU A 285 11.93 13.75 -22.59
C GLU A 285 11.66 12.32 -22.09
N LEU A 286 12.02 12.02 -20.84
CA LEU A 286 11.85 10.70 -20.24
C LEU A 286 10.40 10.44 -19.85
N LEU A 287 9.98 9.17 -19.97
CA LEU A 287 8.79 8.67 -19.29
C LEU A 287 9.18 8.11 -17.93
N TYR A 288 8.42 8.51 -16.92
CA TYR A 288 8.60 8.13 -15.53
C TYR A 288 7.58 7.06 -15.17
N TYR A 289 8.03 5.84 -14.93
CA TYR A 289 7.16 4.72 -14.58
C TYR A 289 7.14 4.49 -13.08
N PHE A 290 5.93 4.53 -12.51
CA PHE A 290 5.71 4.18 -11.12
C PHE A 290 5.52 2.66 -11.04
N THR A 291 6.62 1.94 -10.86
CA THR A 291 6.68 0.47 -10.99
C THR A 291 5.91 -0.29 -9.90
N SER A 292 5.61 0.36 -8.78
CA SER A 292 4.85 -0.20 -7.66
C SER A 292 3.60 0.61 -7.37
N PHE A 293 2.69 0.05 -6.56
CA PHE A 293 1.58 0.80 -6.00
C PHE A 293 2.09 2.07 -5.31
N THR A 294 1.55 3.22 -5.70
CA THR A 294 2.06 4.52 -5.30
C THR A 294 1.00 5.26 -4.51
N SER A 295 1.22 5.32 -3.20
CA SER A 295 0.39 6.10 -2.28
C SER A 295 0.57 7.59 -2.53
N THR A 296 -0.55 8.28 -2.71
CA THR A 296 -0.65 9.73 -2.89
C THR A 296 -1.87 10.20 -2.10
N THR A 297 -2.03 11.50 -1.93
CA THR A 297 -3.23 12.09 -1.35
C THR A 297 -3.78 13.16 -2.29
N TRP A 298 -5.09 13.31 -2.40
CA TRP A 298 -5.66 14.44 -3.17
C TRP A 298 -5.61 15.76 -2.39
N ASN A 299 -5.25 15.73 -1.11
CA ASN A 299 -5.12 16.90 -0.27
C ASN A 299 -3.65 17.32 -0.15
N ARG A 300 -3.32 18.49 -0.71
CA ARG A 300 -1.96 19.02 -0.68
C ARG A 300 -1.43 19.24 0.73
N GLU A 301 -2.26 19.74 1.64
CA GLU A 301 -1.85 20.00 3.03
C GLU A 301 -1.46 18.70 3.71
N ASN A 302 -2.18 17.61 3.43
CA ASN A 302 -1.77 16.28 3.89
C ASN A 302 -0.43 15.86 3.29
N ALA A 303 -0.17 16.08 2.00
CA ALA A 303 1.12 15.75 1.39
C ALA A 303 2.29 16.57 1.98
N GLU A 304 2.04 17.80 2.41
CA GLU A 304 3.08 18.69 2.94
C GLU A 304 3.43 18.41 4.41
N LYS A 305 2.55 17.79 5.18
CA LYS A 305 2.83 17.32 6.55
C LYS A 305 3.90 16.23 6.63
N PHE A 306 4.23 15.53 5.53
CA PHE A 306 5.19 14.41 5.52
C PHE A 306 6.68 14.86 5.64
N ASP A 307 6.92 16.10 6.08
CA ASP A 307 8.20 16.80 6.29
C ASP A 307 9.37 16.22 5.48
N GLY A 308 9.39 16.51 4.18
CA GLY A 308 10.41 16.06 3.25
C GLY A 308 10.85 17.16 2.30
N ASN A 309 12.04 17.02 1.73
CA ASN A 309 12.62 18.04 0.85
C ASN A 309 11.97 18.13 -0.54
N THR A 310 10.98 17.27 -0.85
CA THR A 310 10.36 17.18 -2.19
C THR A 310 8.84 17.06 -2.11
N LEU A 311 8.13 17.75 -3.00
CA LEU A 311 6.70 17.57 -3.27
C LEU A 311 6.49 17.16 -4.72
N PHE A 312 5.84 16.02 -4.92
CA PHE A 312 5.30 15.65 -6.22
C PHE A 312 3.90 16.21 -6.38
N ILE A 313 3.67 16.87 -7.51
CA ILE A 313 2.34 17.29 -7.99
C ILE A 313 2.03 16.42 -9.21
N ILE A 314 0.93 15.67 -9.19
CA ILE A 314 0.65 14.66 -10.21
C ILE A 314 -0.74 14.93 -10.79
N ASP A 315 -0.79 15.37 -12.05
CA ASP A 315 -2.04 15.56 -12.79
C ASP A 315 -2.53 14.23 -13.39
N LEU A 316 -3.72 13.81 -12.99
CA LEU A 316 -4.38 12.56 -13.39
C LEU A 316 -5.31 12.74 -14.60
N LYS A 317 -5.74 13.97 -14.89
CA LYS A 317 -6.62 14.26 -16.04
C LYS A 317 -5.81 14.39 -17.32
N PHE A 318 -6.36 13.83 -18.39
CA PHE A 318 -6.02 14.25 -19.74
C PHE A 318 -6.71 15.59 -20.04
N ASP A 319 -5.95 16.59 -20.49
CA ASP A 319 -6.55 17.79 -21.10
C ASP A 319 -7.29 17.40 -22.40
N SER A 320 -8.54 16.96 -22.28
CA SER A 320 -9.44 16.82 -23.42
C SER A 320 -10.14 18.15 -23.67
N ILE A 321 -9.38 19.11 -24.21
CA ILE A 321 -9.98 20.06 -25.14
C ILE A 321 -10.50 19.20 -26.30
N ARG A 322 -11.83 19.07 -26.38
CA ARG A 322 -12.66 18.44 -27.44
C ARG A 322 -13.06 16.97 -27.21
N SER A 323 -14.29 16.81 -26.73
CA SER A 323 -15.30 15.94 -27.35
C SER A 323 -15.09 14.42 -27.34
N ARG A 324 -14.53 13.84 -26.27
CA ARG A 324 -14.75 12.41 -25.97
C ARG A 324 -15.34 12.25 -24.56
N PRO A 325 -16.42 11.46 -24.39
CA PRO A 325 -17.01 11.24 -23.08
C PRO A 325 -16.05 10.42 -22.22
N VAL A 326 -15.66 11.00 -21.07
CA VAL A 326 -15.39 10.40 -19.76
C VAL A 326 -15.13 8.88 -19.73
N THR A 327 -14.13 8.40 -20.46
CA THR A 327 -13.55 7.06 -20.27
C THR A 327 -12.03 7.14 -20.16
N ALA A 328 -11.50 8.29 -19.74
CA ALA A 328 -10.14 8.36 -19.22
C ALA A 328 -10.05 7.33 -18.09
N ARG A 329 -9.38 6.20 -18.38
CA ARG A 329 -9.16 5.16 -17.38
C ARG A 329 -8.43 5.86 -16.22
N PRO A 330 -9.00 5.90 -15.00
CA PRO A 330 -8.28 6.47 -13.88
C PRO A 330 -6.99 5.67 -13.73
N CYS A 331 -5.85 6.28 -13.38
CA CYS A 331 -4.60 5.53 -13.18
C CYS A 331 -4.41 5.08 -11.73
N GLY A 332 -5.52 4.90 -11.02
CA GLY A 332 -5.56 4.67 -9.59
C GLY A 332 -6.97 4.73 -9.05
N ALA A 333 -7.10 4.61 -7.72
CA ALA A 333 -8.38 4.70 -7.05
C ALA A 333 -8.30 5.47 -5.74
N ASN A 334 -9.38 6.18 -5.40
CA ASN A 334 -9.61 6.68 -4.05
C ASN A 334 -9.89 5.48 -3.13
N ILE A 335 -9.02 5.28 -2.15
CA ILE A 335 -9.14 4.18 -1.18
C ILE A 335 -9.42 4.66 0.24
N SER A 336 -9.73 5.94 0.43
CA SER A 336 -9.82 6.54 1.78
C SER A 336 -10.91 5.93 2.63
N SER A 337 -12.08 5.64 2.06
CA SER A 337 -13.18 4.97 2.77
C SER A 337 -12.83 3.52 3.14
N MET A 338 -11.80 2.94 2.53
CA MET A 338 -11.36 1.56 2.74
C MET A 338 -10.08 1.43 3.56
N SER A 339 -9.33 2.52 3.67
CA SER A 339 -8.10 2.62 4.43
C SER A 339 -8.36 2.55 5.94
N ASP A 340 -7.35 2.08 6.68
CA ASP A 340 -7.28 2.25 8.13
C ASP A 340 -7.06 3.73 8.54
N PHE A 341 -6.69 4.57 7.57
CA PHE A 341 -6.36 5.98 7.71
C PHE A 341 -7.19 6.86 6.76
N PRO A 342 -8.51 6.99 6.97
CA PRO A 342 -9.37 7.76 6.06
C PRO A 342 -8.99 9.23 5.96
N THR A 343 -8.42 9.81 7.03
CA THR A 343 -7.99 11.21 7.10
C THR A 343 -6.77 11.53 6.24
N GLU A 344 -6.00 10.52 5.81
CA GLU A 344 -4.90 10.73 4.87
C GLU A 344 -5.39 11.00 3.45
N GLU A 345 -6.67 10.75 3.17
CA GLU A 345 -7.28 11.01 1.87
C GLU A 345 -6.50 10.31 0.73
N GLU A 346 -6.11 9.05 0.97
CA GLU A 346 -5.24 8.28 0.10
C GLU A 346 -5.91 7.98 -1.25
N PHE A 347 -5.21 8.36 -2.32
CA PHE A 347 -5.40 7.88 -3.68
C PHE A 347 -4.23 6.97 -4.04
N LEU A 348 -4.53 5.74 -4.44
CA LEU A 348 -3.53 4.73 -4.75
C LEU A 348 -3.38 4.58 -6.27
N ILE A 349 -2.24 5.02 -6.80
CA ILE A 349 -1.88 4.88 -8.21
C ILE A 349 -1.45 3.43 -8.48
N TRP A 350 -1.89 2.89 -9.63
CA TRP A 350 -1.59 1.51 -10.03
C TRP A 350 -0.12 1.32 -10.44
N PRO A 351 0.42 0.10 -10.32
CA PRO A 351 1.76 -0.22 -10.79
C PRO A 351 1.90 -0.03 -12.30
N ALA A 352 3.11 0.31 -12.73
CA ALA A 352 3.52 0.62 -14.10
C ALA A 352 2.76 1.80 -14.75
N THR A 353 2.19 2.71 -13.96
CA THR A 353 1.62 3.95 -14.51
C THR A 353 2.72 4.87 -15.01
N ALA A 354 2.58 5.36 -16.24
CA ALA A 354 3.56 6.23 -16.91
C ALA A 354 3.19 7.71 -16.78
N PHE A 355 4.19 8.53 -16.47
CA PHE A 355 4.05 9.98 -16.33
C PHE A 355 5.10 10.73 -17.14
N GLU A 356 4.72 11.91 -17.63
CA GLU A 356 5.60 12.90 -18.24
C GLU A 356 6.01 13.93 -17.19
N LEU A 357 7.27 14.32 -17.18
CA LEU A 357 7.75 15.42 -16.35
C LEU A 357 7.41 16.76 -17.01
N ILE A 358 6.61 17.58 -16.33
CA ILE A 358 6.22 18.92 -16.76
C ILE A 358 7.24 19.97 -16.33
N SER A 359 7.62 19.95 -15.05
CA SER A 359 8.58 20.89 -14.48
C SER A 359 9.25 20.32 -13.24
N HIS A 360 10.48 20.78 -12.99
CA HIS A 360 11.20 20.59 -11.74
C HIS A 360 11.73 21.97 -11.33
N ILE A 361 11.27 22.47 -10.18
CA ILE A 361 11.70 23.75 -9.61
C ILE A 361 12.16 23.54 -8.17
N HIS A 362 13.00 24.43 -7.68
CA HIS A 362 13.47 24.44 -6.29
C HIS A 362 13.10 25.77 -5.66
N GLU A 363 12.17 25.76 -4.71
CA GLU A 363 11.63 26.96 -4.05
C GLU A 363 11.57 26.71 -2.54
N ASN A 364 11.98 27.69 -1.73
CA ASN A 364 11.90 27.62 -0.27
C ASN A 364 12.52 26.34 0.34
N ASN A 365 13.71 25.95 -0.13
CA ASN A 365 14.41 24.71 0.25
C ASN A 365 13.63 23.42 -0.05
N LYS A 366 12.66 23.47 -0.97
CA LYS A 366 11.83 22.33 -1.35
C LYS A 366 11.82 22.15 -2.86
N HIS A 367 12.08 20.93 -3.31
CA HIS A 367 11.94 20.56 -4.72
C HIS A 367 10.47 20.31 -5.04
N ILE A 368 9.97 20.94 -6.10
CA ILE A 368 8.63 20.70 -6.62
C ILE A 368 8.79 20.02 -7.97
N VAL A 369 8.32 18.77 -8.05
CA VAL A 369 8.37 17.97 -9.27
C VAL A 369 6.94 17.75 -9.76
N HIS A 370 6.64 18.26 -10.94
CA HIS A 370 5.30 18.21 -11.52
C HIS A 370 5.24 17.17 -12.63
N PHE A 371 4.37 16.19 -12.44
CA PHE A 371 4.06 15.14 -13.39
C PHE A 371 2.67 15.31 -14.01
N ARG A 372 2.52 14.79 -15.22
CA ARG A 372 1.22 14.60 -15.88
C ARG A 372 1.12 13.18 -16.39
N LEU A 373 -0.07 12.57 -16.28
CA LEU A 373 -0.34 11.26 -16.84
C LEU A 373 0.02 11.21 -18.33
N SER A 374 0.85 10.24 -18.73
CA SER A 374 1.30 10.10 -20.11
C SER A 374 0.17 9.69 -21.04
N ARG A 375 0.10 10.32 -22.23
CA ARG A 375 -0.78 9.90 -23.34
C ARG A 375 -0.18 8.76 -24.16
N LYS A 376 1.14 8.61 -24.12
CA LYS A 376 1.83 7.54 -24.83
C LYS A 376 1.45 6.25 -24.11
N LYS A 377 0.70 5.38 -24.79
CA LYS A 377 0.47 4.01 -24.32
C LYS A 377 1.85 3.44 -23.97
N SER A 378 2.03 2.94 -22.75
CA SER A 378 2.99 1.85 -22.52
C SER A 378 2.75 0.84 -23.63
N GLY A 379 3.77 0.38 -24.35
CA GLY A 379 3.68 -0.39 -25.59
C GLY A 379 2.94 -1.74 -25.54
N ALA A 380 1.74 -1.79 -24.98
CA ALA A 380 0.70 -2.72 -25.36
C ALA A 380 0.35 -2.40 -26.81
N ALA A 381 0.93 -3.19 -27.70
CA ALA A 381 0.63 -3.18 -29.11
C ALA A 381 -0.89 -3.17 -29.31
N GLU A 382 -1.35 -2.25 -30.15
CA GLU A 382 -2.60 -2.45 -30.87
C GLU A 382 -2.36 -3.62 -31.82
N PHE A 383 -2.87 -4.79 -31.44
CA PHE A 383 -3.16 -5.89 -32.35
C PHE A 383 -4.63 -6.25 -32.23
#